data_AF-A0A3L7Y2J4-F1
#
_entry.id   AF-A0A3L7Y2J4-F1
#
_cell.length_a   1.000
_cell.length_b   1.000
_cell.length_c   1.000
_cell.angle_alpha   90.00
_cell.angle_beta   90.00
_cell.angle_gamma   90.00
#
_symmetry.space_group_name_H-M   'P 1'
#
loop_
_entity.id
_entity.type
_entity.pdbx_description
1 polymer ?
#
loop_
_entity_poly.entity_id
_entity_poly.type
_entity_poly.pdbx_seq_one_letter_code
_entity_poly.pdbx_strand_id
1 'polypeptide(L)'
;MGKTPRKYKGARTPQSLKEVRASARRGAVQQPKRTEAKSRVASAVAILTGQKQGDAAASVSKAASALDRAAKSGAIHKNAAARRKSRLAKKAAAAKASPTGTTTAIVVKKATKKAAISGAKRAAATKAAAAKAIEAKAIAAKPAAKKPAAKKAKAAPKKAAKAE
;
A
#
# COMPACT_ATOMS: atom_id res chain seq x y z
N MET A 1 22.00 -45.55 3.34
CA MET A 1 22.40 -44.12 3.45
C MET A 1 21.24 -43.27 3.96
N GLY A 2 20.97 -43.28 5.27
CA GLY A 2 19.84 -42.55 5.85
C GLY A 2 20.15 -41.06 6.05
N LYS A 3 19.45 -40.17 5.33
CA LYS A 3 19.49 -38.73 5.58
C LYS A 3 18.63 -38.44 6.82
N THR A 4 19.26 -38.33 7.99
CA THR A 4 18.58 -37.97 9.24
C THR A 4 17.85 -36.61 9.11
N PRO A 5 16.66 -36.46 9.72
CA PRO A 5 15.83 -35.28 9.52
C PRO A 5 16.53 -34.01 10.03
N ARG A 6 16.56 -32.95 9.21
CA ARG A 6 17.24 -31.66 9.48
C ARG A 6 16.61 -30.89 10.65
N LYS A 7 16.85 -31.31 11.89
CA LYS A 7 16.26 -30.73 13.12
C LYS A 7 17.24 -29.87 13.93
N TYR A 8 18.01 -28.99 13.26
CA TYR A 8 18.90 -28.03 13.96
C TYR A 8 18.91 -26.65 13.29
N LYS A 9 18.16 -25.70 13.86
CA LYS A 9 18.07 -24.29 13.44
C LYS A 9 19.00 -23.43 14.31
N GLY A 10 20.25 -23.27 13.89
CA GLY A 10 21.23 -22.48 14.63
C GLY A 10 22.52 -22.23 13.86
N ALA A 11 23.31 -21.29 14.36
CA ALA A 11 24.68 -21.01 13.92
C ALA A 11 25.59 -22.20 14.29
N ARG A 12 26.20 -22.87 13.30
CA ARG A 12 27.01 -24.09 13.50
C ARG A 12 28.52 -23.86 13.38
N THR A 13 28.95 -22.92 12.56
CA THR A 13 30.38 -22.61 12.39
C THR A 13 30.83 -21.57 13.42
N PRO A 14 32.11 -21.57 13.84
CA PRO A 14 32.64 -20.54 14.75
C PRO A 14 32.40 -19.10 14.28
N GLN A 15 32.46 -18.88 12.95
CA GLN A 15 32.14 -17.59 12.32
C GLN A 15 30.66 -17.22 12.50
N SER A 16 29.73 -18.15 12.29
CA SER A 16 28.29 -17.88 12.51
C SER A 16 27.97 -17.58 13.98
N LEU A 17 28.63 -18.26 14.93
CA LEU A 17 28.49 -17.97 16.37
C LEU A 17 29.11 -16.62 16.76
N LYS A 18 30.17 -16.18 16.07
CA LYS A 18 30.73 -14.82 16.19
C LYS A 18 29.74 -13.77 15.68
N GLU A 19 29.10 -13.99 14.54
CA GLU A 19 28.09 -13.07 13.99
C GLU A 19 26.83 -12.96 14.86
N VAL A 20 26.35 -14.06 15.48
CA VAL A 20 25.27 -14.00 16.47
C VAL A 20 25.64 -13.11 17.67
N ARG A 21 26.85 -13.27 18.23
CA ARG A 21 27.36 -12.41 19.32
C ARG A 21 27.56 -10.96 18.87
N ALA A 22 27.91 -10.72 17.61
CA ALA A 22 28.06 -9.36 17.06
C ALA A 22 26.70 -8.70 16.75
N SER A 23 25.72 -9.44 16.24
CA SER A 23 24.37 -8.92 15.98
C SER A 23 23.63 -8.61 17.28
N ALA A 24 23.76 -9.44 18.32
CA ALA A 24 23.22 -9.16 19.65
C ALA A 24 23.78 -7.84 20.24
N ARG A 25 25.10 -7.66 20.23
CA ARG A 25 25.76 -6.41 20.69
C ARG A 25 25.34 -5.19 19.88
N ARG A 26 25.31 -5.29 18.54
CA ARG A 26 24.79 -4.23 17.65
C ARG A 26 23.33 -3.90 17.96
N GLY A 27 22.51 -4.93 18.23
CA GLY A 27 21.10 -4.82 18.62
C GLY A 27 20.90 -4.06 19.93
N ALA A 28 21.65 -4.42 20.98
CA ALA A 28 21.58 -3.76 22.29
C ALA A 28 21.87 -2.25 22.21
N VAL A 29 22.80 -1.82 21.35
CA VAL A 29 23.13 -0.40 21.16
C VAL A 29 22.13 0.34 20.25
N GLN A 30 21.64 -0.32 19.19
CA GLN A 30 20.77 0.33 18.19
C GLN A 30 19.29 0.33 18.60
N GLN A 31 18.80 -0.68 19.30
CA GLN A 31 17.39 -0.81 19.65
C GLN A 31 16.88 0.33 20.55
N PRO A 32 17.53 0.72 21.68
CA PRO A 32 17.04 1.85 22.48
C PRO A 32 16.96 3.14 21.67
N LYS A 33 17.93 3.39 20.76
CA LYS A 33 17.92 4.55 19.87
C LYS A 33 16.78 4.49 18.83
N ARG A 34 16.42 3.28 18.36
CA ARG A 34 15.26 3.05 17.48
C ARG A 34 13.93 3.26 18.22
N THR A 35 13.79 2.73 19.43
CA THR A 35 12.56 2.86 20.23
C THR A 35 12.37 4.30 20.69
N GLU A 36 13.40 4.94 21.25
CA GLU A 36 13.39 6.35 21.64
C GLU A 36 12.95 7.27 20.47
N ALA A 37 13.57 7.11 19.30
CA ALA A 37 13.19 7.89 18.11
C ALA A 37 11.76 7.60 17.62
N LYS A 38 11.27 6.36 17.72
CA LYS A 38 9.86 6.03 17.42
C LYS A 38 8.91 6.69 18.42
N SER A 39 9.20 6.58 19.72
CA SER A 39 8.35 7.12 20.80
C SER A 39 8.29 8.64 20.76
N ARG A 40 9.40 9.35 20.53
CA ARG A 40 9.38 10.82 20.38
C ARG A 40 8.63 11.29 19.14
N VAL A 41 8.73 10.56 18.01
CA VAL A 41 7.91 10.86 16.82
C VAL A 41 6.42 10.61 17.10
N ALA A 42 6.08 9.53 17.82
CA ALA A 42 4.69 9.25 18.20
C ALA A 42 4.12 10.32 19.14
N SER A 43 4.87 10.76 20.15
CA SER A 43 4.43 11.82 21.07
C SER A 43 4.27 13.17 20.37
N ALA A 44 5.23 13.57 19.53
CA ALA A 44 5.12 14.80 18.74
C ALA A 44 3.92 14.75 17.78
N VAL A 45 3.66 13.60 17.13
CA VAL A 45 2.45 13.45 16.31
C VAL A 45 1.18 13.56 17.14
N ALA A 46 1.10 12.93 18.32
CA ALA A 46 -0.06 13.00 19.19
C ALA A 46 -0.39 14.45 19.59
N ILE A 47 0.63 15.21 20.00
CA ILE A 47 0.51 16.65 20.36
C ILE A 47 0.03 17.46 19.15
N LEU A 48 0.65 17.28 17.98
CA LEU A 48 0.23 17.97 16.74
C LEU A 48 -1.19 17.62 16.27
N THR A 49 -1.76 16.49 16.72
CA THR A 49 -3.15 16.09 16.44
C THR A 49 -4.13 16.42 17.57
N GLY A 50 -3.71 17.18 18.60
CA GLY A 50 -4.55 17.53 19.75
C GLY A 50 -4.90 16.36 20.68
N GLN A 51 -4.29 15.18 20.48
CA GLN A 51 -4.54 13.97 21.29
C GLN A 51 -3.83 14.00 22.65
N LYS A 52 -2.86 14.92 22.82
CA LYS A 52 -2.14 15.18 24.07
C LYS A 52 -1.76 16.65 24.15
N GLN A 53 -1.90 17.24 25.33
CA GLN A 53 -1.46 18.59 25.62
C GLN A 53 0.07 18.64 25.78
N GLY A 54 0.68 19.76 25.40
CA GLY A 54 2.12 20.00 25.53
C GLY A 54 2.67 20.89 24.42
N ASP A 55 3.93 21.31 24.56
CA ASP A 55 4.58 22.17 23.58
C ASP A 55 4.86 21.41 22.26
N ALA A 56 4.16 21.84 21.20
CA ALA A 56 4.33 21.34 19.84
C ALA A 56 5.73 21.66 19.27
N ALA A 57 6.32 22.82 19.58
CA ALA A 57 7.63 23.22 19.07
C ALA A 57 8.76 22.41 19.72
N ALA A 58 8.81 22.33 21.06
CA ALA A 58 9.81 21.51 21.73
C ALA A 58 9.66 20.01 21.44
N SER A 59 8.44 19.49 21.31
CA SER A 59 8.24 18.07 20.98
C SER A 59 8.71 17.73 19.55
N VAL A 60 8.44 18.60 18.56
CA VAL A 60 8.97 18.52 17.20
C VAL A 60 10.51 18.55 17.20
N SER A 61 11.13 19.48 17.93
CA SER A 61 12.60 19.59 18.04
C SER A 61 13.22 18.34 18.67
N LYS A 62 12.70 17.89 19.82
CA LYS A 62 13.14 16.66 20.52
C LYS A 62 13.01 15.41 19.63
N ALA A 63 11.96 15.33 18.79
CA ALA A 63 11.78 14.25 17.83
C ALA A 63 12.79 14.31 16.66
N ALA A 64 13.09 15.50 16.14
CA ALA A 64 14.11 15.69 15.11
C ALA A 64 15.51 15.29 15.62
N SER A 65 15.91 15.78 16.79
CA SER A 65 17.20 15.42 17.41
C SER A 65 17.33 13.91 17.67
N ALA A 66 16.27 13.24 18.09
CA ALA A 66 16.27 11.78 18.30
C ALA A 66 16.43 11.00 16.98
N LEU A 67 15.79 11.45 15.89
CA LEU A 67 15.95 10.85 14.56
C LEU A 67 17.39 10.98 14.04
N ASP A 68 18.03 12.13 14.23
CA ASP A 68 19.39 12.37 13.76
C ASP A 68 20.45 11.63 14.60
N ARG A 69 20.26 11.53 15.92
CA ARG A 69 21.08 10.67 16.80
C ARG A 69 20.98 9.19 16.40
N ALA A 70 19.77 8.70 16.10
CA ALA A 70 19.55 7.35 15.61
C ALA A 70 20.12 7.12 14.20
N ALA A 71 20.21 8.17 13.37
CA ALA A 71 20.88 8.11 12.07
C ALA A 71 22.41 8.03 12.21
N LYS A 72 23.00 8.90 13.06
CA LYS A 72 24.45 8.91 13.34
C LYS A 72 24.96 7.56 13.85
N SER A 73 24.18 6.84 14.65
CA SER A 73 24.55 5.51 15.15
C SER A 73 24.23 4.34 14.21
N GLY A 74 23.89 4.61 12.94
CA GLY A 74 23.50 3.58 11.96
C GLY A 74 22.19 2.84 12.29
N ALA A 75 21.44 3.29 13.30
CA ALA A 75 20.24 2.60 13.75
C ALA A 75 19.06 2.86 12.79
N ILE A 76 19.01 4.02 12.14
CA ILE A 76 18.06 4.36 11.07
C ILE A 76 18.87 4.89 9.87
N HIS A 77 18.55 4.47 8.64
CA HIS A 77 19.25 5.00 7.46
C HIS A 77 19.00 6.52 7.28
N LYS A 78 20.01 7.28 6.84
CA LYS A 78 19.93 8.75 6.65
C LYS A 78 18.68 9.21 5.89
N ASN A 79 18.33 8.54 4.79
CA ASN A 79 17.14 8.89 4.00
C ASN A 79 15.83 8.53 4.74
N ALA A 80 15.83 7.53 5.61
CA ALA A 80 14.66 7.19 6.43
C ALA A 80 14.47 8.21 7.57
N ALA A 81 15.55 8.73 8.16
CA ALA A 81 15.48 9.86 9.10
C ALA A 81 14.97 11.13 8.39
N ALA A 82 15.56 11.51 7.25
CA ALA A 82 15.13 12.66 6.46
C ALA A 82 13.64 12.58 6.04
N ARG A 83 13.17 11.42 5.57
CA ARG A 83 11.74 11.19 5.25
C ARG A 83 10.84 11.35 6.47
N ARG A 84 11.27 10.92 7.66
CA ARG A 84 10.52 11.10 8.91
C ARG A 84 10.49 12.57 9.34
N LYS A 85 11.63 13.28 9.30
CA LYS A 85 11.70 14.73 9.58
C LYS A 85 10.80 15.53 8.63
N SER A 86 10.87 15.28 7.33
CA SER A 86 10.01 15.93 6.32
C SER A 86 8.51 15.68 6.56
N ARG A 87 8.11 14.44 6.85
CA ARG A 87 6.70 14.12 7.18
C ARG A 87 6.22 14.80 8.46
N LEU A 88 7.08 14.87 9.47
CA LEU A 88 6.76 15.51 10.75
C LEU A 88 6.65 17.03 10.59
N ALA A 89 7.56 17.67 9.86
CA ALA A 89 7.49 19.08 9.50
C ALA A 89 6.21 19.41 8.71
N LYS A 90 5.83 18.59 7.73
CA LYS A 90 4.55 18.76 6.99
C LYS A 90 3.32 18.66 7.89
N LYS A 91 3.32 17.78 8.90
CA LYS A 91 2.25 17.72 9.91
C LYS A 91 2.22 18.96 10.80
N ALA A 92 3.38 19.44 11.25
CA ALA A 92 3.47 20.65 12.06
C ALA A 92 3.02 21.91 11.29
N ALA A 93 3.41 22.03 10.02
CA ALA A 93 2.94 23.09 9.13
C ALA A 93 1.42 23.01 8.91
N ALA A 94 0.86 21.82 8.66
CA ALA A 94 -0.57 21.63 8.51
C ALA A 94 -1.36 22.03 9.77
N ALA A 95 -0.90 21.61 10.97
CA ALA A 95 -1.52 21.98 12.24
C ALA A 95 -1.47 23.49 12.51
N LYS A 96 -0.36 24.17 12.16
CA LYS A 96 -0.24 25.64 12.23
C LYS A 96 -1.12 26.37 11.21
N ALA A 97 -1.31 25.79 10.03
CA ALA A 97 -2.12 26.35 8.95
C ALA A 97 -3.63 26.07 9.11
N SER A 98 -4.03 25.28 10.10
CA SER A 98 -5.42 25.00 10.44
C SER A 98 -5.84 25.55 11.83
N PRO A 99 -5.71 26.86 12.11
CA PRO A 99 -6.32 27.45 13.30
C PRO A 99 -7.86 27.49 13.17
N THR A 100 -8.40 27.46 11.94
CA THR A 100 -9.86 27.53 11.70
C THR A 100 -10.31 26.69 10.48
N GLY A 101 -11.27 25.80 10.69
CA GLY A 101 -12.37 25.50 9.73
C GLY A 101 -12.16 24.68 8.45
N THR A 102 -10.95 24.22 8.06
CA THR A 102 -10.74 23.65 6.69
C THR A 102 -10.59 22.12 6.57
N THR A 103 -10.69 21.36 7.67
CA THR A 103 -10.53 19.89 7.64
C THR A 103 -11.65 19.15 6.91
N THR A 104 -12.88 19.68 6.89
CA THR A 104 -14.02 19.12 6.13
C THR A 104 -13.88 19.31 4.63
N ALA A 105 -13.46 20.50 4.17
CA ALA A 105 -13.39 20.85 2.75
C ALA A 105 -12.39 19.99 1.94
N ILE A 106 -11.30 19.53 2.57
CA ILE A 106 -10.27 18.71 1.91
C ILE A 106 -10.76 17.27 1.68
N VAL A 107 -11.58 16.72 2.59
CA VAL A 107 -12.20 15.40 2.43
C VAL A 107 -13.19 15.42 1.26
N VAL A 108 -14.04 16.44 1.19
CA VAL A 108 -15.02 16.62 0.10
C VAL A 108 -14.33 16.75 -1.27
N LYS A 109 -13.32 17.62 -1.41
CA LYS A 109 -12.57 17.79 -2.68
C LYS A 109 -11.78 16.54 -3.11
N LYS A 110 -11.45 15.64 -2.17
CA LYS A 110 -10.80 14.35 -2.50
C LYS A 110 -11.80 13.25 -2.85
N ALA A 111 -13.00 13.28 -2.28
CA ALA A 111 -14.11 12.42 -2.68
C ALA A 111 -14.58 12.73 -4.12
N THR A 112 -14.76 14.01 -4.46
CA THR A 112 -15.21 14.42 -5.81
C THR A 112 -14.19 14.08 -6.90
N LYS A 113 -12.89 14.28 -6.67
CA LYS A 113 -11.86 13.81 -7.64
C LYS A 113 -11.84 12.29 -7.81
N LYS A 114 -12.08 11.50 -6.75
CA LYS A 114 -12.18 10.03 -6.87
C LYS A 114 -13.43 9.61 -7.65
N ALA A 115 -14.56 10.30 -7.45
CA ALA A 115 -15.80 10.07 -8.20
C ALA A 115 -15.66 10.43 -9.69
N ALA A 116 -15.05 11.57 -10.02
CA ALA A 116 -14.85 12.03 -11.40
C ALA A 116 -14.00 11.05 -12.24
N ILE A 117 -12.91 10.50 -11.66
CA ILE A 117 -12.05 9.51 -12.33
C ILE A 117 -12.81 8.19 -12.57
N SER A 118 -13.69 7.77 -11.65
CA SER A 118 -14.54 6.59 -11.86
C SER A 118 -15.71 6.82 -12.83
N GLY A 119 -16.21 8.05 -12.95
CA GLY A 119 -17.27 8.43 -13.89
C GLY A 119 -16.79 8.37 -15.34
N ALA A 120 -15.63 8.99 -15.63
CA ALA A 120 -15.05 8.99 -16.97
C ALA A 120 -14.78 7.57 -17.50
N LYS A 121 -14.31 6.65 -16.64
CA LYS A 121 -14.06 5.26 -17.04
C LYS A 121 -15.34 4.41 -17.20
N ARG A 122 -16.50 4.86 -16.70
CA ARG A 122 -17.80 4.20 -16.91
C ARG A 122 -18.58 4.75 -18.12
N ALA A 123 -18.47 6.04 -18.42
CA ALA A 123 -19.11 6.63 -19.60
C ALA A 123 -18.55 6.09 -20.93
N ALA A 124 -17.29 5.63 -20.96
CA ALA A 124 -16.69 4.98 -22.12
C ALA A 124 -17.20 3.55 -22.38
N ALA A 125 -17.92 2.93 -21.43
CA ALA A 125 -18.44 1.57 -21.55
C ALA A 125 -19.95 1.51 -21.84
N THR A 126 -20.66 2.64 -21.82
CA THR A 126 -22.12 2.70 -22.04
C THR A 126 -22.54 3.56 -23.24
N LYS A 127 -21.59 4.13 -24.00
CA LYS A 127 -21.85 4.77 -25.32
C LYS A 127 -21.76 3.79 -26.50
N ALA A 128 -22.22 2.55 -26.30
CA ALA A 128 -22.31 1.52 -27.34
C ALA A 128 -23.65 0.76 -27.33
N ALA A 129 -24.65 1.28 -26.62
CA ALA A 129 -26.04 0.80 -26.62
C ALA A 129 -27.00 1.98 -26.40
N ALA A 130 -28.19 1.91 -27.01
CA ALA A 130 -29.28 2.90 -26.92
C ALA A 130 -29.14 4.23 -27.70
N ALA A 131 -29.09 4.13 -29.03
CA ALA A 131 -29.80 5.01 -29.98
C ALA A 131 -30.05 4.18 -31.25
N LYS A 132 -31.24 4.05 -31.86
CA LYS A 132 -32.58 4.66 -31.65
C LYS A 132 -33.67 3.56 -31.66
N ALA A 133 -34.82 3.88 -31.09
CA ALA A 133 -36.12 3.20 -31.21
C ALA A 133 -37.19 4.31 -31.00
N ILE A 134 -38.30 4.46 -31.73
CA ILE A 134 -38.95 3.73 -32.85
C ILE A 134 -39.56 4.78 -33.78
N GLU A 135 -39.52 4.60 -35.11
CA GLU A 135 -40.54 5.15 -36.02
C GLU A 135 -40.73 4.21 -37.23
N ALA A 136 -41.86 4.30 -37.94
CA ALA A 136 -42.53 3.14 -38.50
C ALA A 136 -42.32 2.87 -40.01
N LYS A 137 -42.76 1.65 -40.40
CA LYS A 137 -43.45 1.31 -41.67
C LYS A 137 -42.60 0.99 -42.91
N ALA A 138 -42.49 -0.32 -43.22
CA ALA A 138 -42.80 -0.92 -44.53
C ALA A 138 -42.72 -2.46 -44.46
N ILE A 139 -43.53 -3.15 -45.27
CA ILE A 139 -43.69 -4.62 -45.31
C ILE A 139 -43.22 -5.16 -46.68
N ALA A 140 -42.77 -6.41 -46.69
CA ALA A 140 -42.51 -7.29 -47.85
C ALA A 140 -41.34 -6.99 -48.80
N ALA A 141 -40.33 -7.87 -48.79
CA ALA A 141 -39.96 -8.69 -49.96
C ALA A 141 -38.95 -9.80 -49.58
N LYS A 142 -39.25 -11.04 -50.01
CA LYS A 142 -38.31 -12.17 -50.22
C LYS A 142 -38.27 -12.38 -51.76
N PRO A 143 -37.23 -12.97 -52.39
CA PRO A 143 -36.72 -14.31 -52.03
C PRO A 143 -35.23 -14.65 -52.36
N ALA A 144 -34.84 -15.91 -52.08
CA ALA A 144 -33.87 -16.77 -52.81
C ALA A 144 -32.38 -16.32 -52.98
N ALA A 145 -31.34 -17.18 -52.99
CA ALA A 145 -31.21 -18.64 -52.75
C ALA A 145 -29.72 -19.05 -52.49
N LYS A 146 -29.46 -20.38 -52.43
CA LYS A 146 -28.18 -21.14 -52.41
C LYS A 146 -27.46 -21.42 -51.06
N LYS A 147 -27.73 -22.63 -50.56
CA LYS A 147 -26.79 -23.59 -49.89
C LYS A 147 -26.10 -24.47 -50.97
N PRO A 148 -25.22 -25.48 -50.70
CA PRO A 148 -24.86 -26.20 -49.45
C PRO A 148 -23.46 -25.76 -48.92
N ALA A 149 -22.63 -26.47 -48.14
CA ALA A 149 -22.53 -27.85 -47.59
C ALA A 149 -21.67 -27.83 -46.29
N ALA A 150 -21.17 -28.92 -45.67
CA ALA A 150 -21.75 -30.16 -45.12
C ALA A 150 -20.70 -30.86 -44.22
N LYS A 151 -21.12 -31.52 -43.12
CA LYS A 151 -20.31 -32.42 -42.23
C LYS A 151 -19.17 -31.73 -41.42
N LYS A 152 -18.78 -32.20 -40.22
CA LYS A 152 -19.11 -33.44 -39.46
C LYS A 152 -19.06 -33.16 -37.94
N ALA A 153 -19.77 -33.96 -37.13
CA ALA A 153 -19.87 -33.80 -35.68
C ALA A 153 -19.04 -34.83 -34.87
N LYS A 154 -18.78 -34.50 -33.59
CA LYS A 154 -18.64 -35.33 -32.35
C LYS A 154 -17.65 -34.61 -31.38
N ALA A 155 -17.95 -34.32 -30.10
CA ALA A 155 -18.34 -35.18 -28.96
C ALA A 155 -17.22 -36.19 -28.60
N ALA A 156 -16.73 -36.36 -27.35
CA ALA A 156 -17.16 -35.86 -26.03
C ALA A 156 -15.97 -35.93 -25.00
N PRO A 157 -16.07 -35.36 -23.78
CA PRO A 157 -15.00 -35.40 -22.77
C PRO A 157 -15.13 -36.55 -21.75
N LYS A 158 -14.01 -37.21 -21.40
CA LYS A 158 -13.82 -38.24 -20.35
C LYS A 158 -12.31 -38.32 -20.01
N LYS A 159 -11.81 -38.73 -18.82
CA LYS A 159 -12.36 -39.01 -17.47
C LYS A 159 -11.16 -39.00 -16.48
N ALA A 160 -11.42 -38.96 -15.17
CA ALA A 160 -10.44 -38.92 -14.08
C ALA A 160 -9.71 -40.26 -13.77
N ALA A 161 -8.71 -40.13 -12.89
CA ALA A 161 -8.18 -41.09 -11.91
C ALA A 161 -7.04 -42.08 -12.28
N LYS A 162 -5.90 -41.90 -11.60
CA LYS A 162 -5.00 -42.86 -10.89
C LYS A 162 -3.93 -42.01 -10.16
N ALA A 163 -3.53 -42.19 -8.90
CA ALA A 163 -3.49 -43.34 -7.99
C ALA A 163 -2.44 -44.40 -8.35
N GLU A 164 -1.21 -44.14 -7.91
CA GLU A 164 -0.24 -45.10 -7.34
C GLU A 164 0.71 -44.34 -6.40
#